data_AF-A0A433Q694-F1
#
_entry.id   AF-A0A433Q694-F1
#
_cell.length_a   1.000
_cell.length_b   1.000
_cell.length_c   1.000
_cell.angle_alpha   90.00
_cell.angle_beta   90.00
_cell.angle_gamma   90.00
#
_symmetry.space_group_name_H-M   'P 1'
#
loop_
_entity.id
_entity.type
_entity.pdbx_description
1 polymer ?
#
loop_
_entity_poly.entity_id
_entity_poly.type
_entity_poly.pdbx_seq_one_letter_code
_entity_poly.pdbx_strand_id
1 'polypeptide(L)'
;MSSVEKNKLDSFTKGYALLIGTGTDATGKIARKFQSTINDAHWLEYVLTDRSRCAYPKNQVTTLTGENATQEAIYEAIDSLAERMGPDSTFIFFYSGHGILMPTSANGPTSIVPFVPEGQDILSSTISWTDLCSHIQKLSTRKCILLLNCCYAGGVVPSLLSDHGGHVLELGNMHLDKDQIQQLGKGKGLAVLSSSRSNQRSYTGYRGGRWGSSLGKRYSVFVAGICEALSGAEQTEDEGYVTIFDLATYCQTYVRKRTDHKQIPYFDFADLDKFGLAYYHRSHLSEIALGGDFVVPEEGMDELIIVPQYTYSMAVFVLVILLGYLLHFWLSKVSATTILTQVPESPTKAPEFGIEKVVTHAAHRFCDPNRYVSPGLDTEIVNLLCGR
;
A
#
# COMPACT_ATOMS: atom_id res chain seq x y z
N MET A 1 39.79 -15.45 19.00
CA MET A 1 39.29 -15.07 17.67
C MET A 1 39.58 -13.60 17.45
N SER A 2 40.16 -13.26 16.30
CA SER A 2 40.48 -11.87 15.98
C SER A 2 39.19 -11.06 15.69
N SER A 3 39.22 -9.75 15.87
CA SER A 3 38.10 -8.83 15.55
C SER A 3 37.67 -8.91 14.08
N VAL A 4 38.56 -9.36 13.18
CA VAL A 4 38.28 -9.57 11.76
C VAL A 4 37.46 -10.86 11.53
N GLU A 5 37.65 -11.90 12.34
CA GLU A 5 36.85 -13.13 12.26
C GLU A 5 35.43 -12.96 12.85
N LYS A 6 35.25 -12.11 13.86
CA LYS A 6 33.91 -11.76 14.37
C LYS A 6 33.05 -11.07 13.31
N ASN A 7 33.60 -10.11 12.58
CA ASN A 7 32.89 -9.38 11.52
C ASN A 7 32.40 -10.27 10.35
N LYS A 8 32.96 -11.48 10.17
CA LYS A 8 32.55 -12.40 9.11
C LYS A 8 31.32 -13.24 9.48
N LEU A 9 30.98 -13.34 10.77
CA LEU A 9 29.74 -13.93 11.27
C LEU A 9 28.59 -12.92 11.38
N ASP A 10 28.85 -11.61 11.19
CA ASP A 10 27.86 -10.53 11.40
C ASP A 10 27.04 -10.18 10.15
N SER A 11 27.19 -10.91 9.04
CA SER A 11 26.48 -10.61 7.79
C SER A 11 26.11 -11.86 6.99
N PHE A 12 24.90 -11.87 6.42
CA PHE A 12 24.37 -12.97 5.63
C PHE A 12 24.84 -12.90 4.17
N THR A 13 26.14 -13.13 3.94
CA THR A 13 26.79 -12.88 2.63
C THR A 13 26.37 -13.84 1.52
N LYS A 14 25.58 -14.87 1.83
CA LYS A 14 25.06 -15.82 0.85
C LYS A 14 23.69 -15.41 0.32
N GLY A 15 23.01 -14.45 0.93
CA GLY A 15 21.70 -13.99 0.52
C GLY A 15 21.76 -12.87 -0.50
N TYR A 16 20.92 -12.98 -1.52
CA TYR A 16 20.66 -11.94 -2.51
C TYR A 16 19.16 -11.74 -2.61
N ALA A 17 18.73 -10.50 -2.85
CA ALA A 17 17.32 -10.17 -2.99
C ALA A 17 17.08 -9.17 -4.11
N LEU A 18 16.00 -9.39 -4.85
CA LEU A 18 15.39 -8.41 -5.74
C LEU A 18 13.98 -8.11 -5.21
N LEU A 19 13.75 -6.87 -4.80
CA LEU A 19 12.52 -6.42 -4.14
C LEU A 19 11.80 -5.43 -5.05
N ILE A 20 10.59 -5.76 -5.48
CA ILE A 20 9.79 -4.94 -6.39
C ILE A 20 8.51 -4.47 -5.70
N GLY A 21 8.26 -3.15 -5.75
CA GLY A 21 7.02 -2.54 -5.29
C GLY A 21 6.53 -1.48 -6.27
N THR A 22 5.53 -1.79 -7.09
CA THR A 22 5.27 -0.98 -8.30
C THR A 22 4.56 0.35 -8.00
N GLY A 23 3.69 0.40 -7.00
CA GLY A 23 2.82 1.55 -6.75
C GLY A 23 1.83 1.85 -7.89
N THR A 24 1.62 0.88 -8.78
CA THR A 24 0.83 1.04 -9.99
C THR A 24 -0.56 0.45 -9.87
N ASP A 25 -1.48 0.92 -10.72
CA ASP A 25 -2.73 0.23 -11.02
C ASP A 25 -2.52 -0.92 -12.04
N ALA A 26 -3.62 -1.54 -12.44
CA ALA A 26 -3.64 -2.63 -13.43
C ALA A 26 -3.11 -2.26 -14.82
N THR A 27 -3.00 -0.97 -15.14
CA THR A 27 -2.48 -0.44 -16.40
C THR A 27 -0.99 -0.05 -16.30
N GLY A 28 -0.38 -0.28 -15.14
CA GLY A 28 1.03 0.05 -14.91
C GLY A 28 1.29 1.54 -14.66
N LYS A 29 0.25 2.33 -14.36
CA LYS A 29 0.38 3.76 -14.04
C LYS A 29 0.39 3.98 -12.52
N ILE A 30 1.22 4.91 -12.06
CA ILE A 30 1.33 5.22 -10.62
C ILE A 30 -0.02 5.68 -10.09
N ALA A 31 -0.48 5.04 -9.01
CA ALA A 31 -1.72 5.39 -8.36
C ALA A 31 -1.54 5.35 -6.84
N ARG A 32 -1.89 6.46 -6.18
CA ARG A 32 -1.73 6.68 -4.73
C ARG A 32 -2.30 5.55 -3.88
N LYS A 33 -3.38 4.92 -4.34
CA LYS A 33 -4.04 3.80 -3.66
C LYS A 33 -3.15 2.56 -3.52
N PHE A 34 -2.21 2.36 -4.44
CA PHE A 34 -1.27 1.24 -4.43
C PHE A 34 0.07 1.59 -3.81
N GLN A 35 0.20 2.77 -3.17
CA GLN A 35 1.42 3.20 -2.45
C GLN A 35 1.90 2.17 -1.41
N SER A 36 1.00 1.32 -0.88
CA SER A 36 1.37 0.24 0.03
C SER A 36 2.37 -0.73 -0.57
N THR A 37 2.35 -0.98 -1.89
CA THR A 37 3.26 -1.93 -2.53
C THR A 37 4.70 -1.39 -2.58
N ILE A 38 4.86 -0.07 -2.78
CA ILE A 38 6.16 0.62 -2.61
C ILE A 38 6.61 0.53 -1.15
N ASN A 39 5.70 0.79 -0.20
CA ASN A 39 6.02 0.73 1.22
C ASN A 39 6.48 -0.68 1.64
N ASP A 40 5.84 -1.71 1.10
CA ASP A 40 6.16 -3.11 1.35
C ASP A 40 7.58 -3.46 0.92
N ALA A 41 7.98 -3.09 -0.31
CA ALA A 41 9.33 -3.33 -0.82
C ALA A 41 10.41 -2.64 0.06
N HIS A 42 10.20 -1.38 0.44
CA HIS A 42 11.11 -0.67 1.34
C HIS A 42 11.14 -1.25 2.75
N TRP A 43 10.02 -1.77 3.26
CA TRP A 43 10.00 -2.38 4.58
C TRP A 43 10.79 -3.68 4.61
N LEU A 44 10.64 -4.51 3.58
CA LEU A 44 11.41 -5.73 3.45
C LEU A 44 12.90 -5.44 3.23
N GLU A 45 13.26 -4.42 2.44
CA GLU A 45 14.63 -3.93 2.30
C GLU A 45 15.23 -3.57 3.66
N TYR A 46 14.49 -2.81 4.47
CA TYR A 46 14.89 -2.42 5.82
C TYR A 46 15.14 -3.65 6.71
N VAL A 47 14.22 -4.62 6.74
CA VAL A 47 14.37 -5.84 7.56
C VAL A 47 15.55 -6.68 7.08
N LEU A 48 15.71 -6.89 5.77
CA LEU A 48 16.78 -7.70 5.22
C LEU A 48 18.16 -7.10 5.51
N THR A 49 18.32 -5.78 5.37
CA THR A 49 19.62 -5.11 5.51
C THR A 49 19.98 -4.71 6.94
N ASP A 50 19.03 -4.79 7.88
CA ASP A 50 19.29 -4.50 9.29
C ASP A 50 20.21 -5.55 9.92
N ARG A 51 21.35 -5.09 10.44
CA ARG A 51 22.36 -5.94 11.10
C ARG A 51 21.89 -6.58 12.40
N SER A 52 20.90 -5.98 13.06
CA SER A 52 20.24 -6.54 14.24
C SER A 52 19.12 -7.53 13.89
N ARG A 53 18.99 -7.91 12.61
CA ARG A 53 18.01 -8.86 12.09
C ARG A 53 18.69 -9.80 11.08
N CYS A 54 18.37 -9.66 9.80
CA CYS A 54 18.80 -10.55 8.73
C CYS A 54 20.24 -10.29 8.25
N ALA A 55 20.74 -9.08 8.45
CA ALA A 55 22.11 -8.68 8.17
C ALA A 55 22.60 -8.95 6.73
N TYR A 56 21.72 -8.87 5.73
CA TYR A 56 22.13 -8.89 4.33
C TYR A 56 23.01 -7.67 4.02
N PRO A 57 24.18 -7.85 3.40
CA PRO A 57 24.93 -6.72 2.85
C PRO A 57 24.08 -5.92 1.87
N LYS A 58 24.09 -4.59 2.01
CA LYS A 58 23.23 -3.69 1.22
C LYS A 58 23.41 -3.85 -0.31
N ASN A 59 24.62 -4.17 -0.76
CA ASN A 59 24.91 -4.40 -2.18
C ASN A 59 24.39 -5.75 -2.72
N GLN A 60 23.81 -6.62 -1.87
CA GLN A 60 23.15 -7.86 -2.26
C GLN A 60 21.63 -7.72 -2.32
N VAL A 61 21.08 -6.56 -1.94
CA VAL A 61 19.65 -6.25 -2.00
C VAL A 61 19.41 -5.15 -3.03
N THR A 62 18.74 -5.49 -4.12
CA THR A 62 18.30 -4.54 -5.14
C THR A 62 16.82 -4.25 -4.95
N THR A 63 16.46 -2.98 -4.83
CA THR A 63 15.07 -2.54 -4.61
C THR A 63 14.61 -1.66 -5.78
N LEU A 64 13.55 -2.07 -6.46
CA LEU A 64 12.94 -1.34 -7.58
C LEU A 64 11.52 -0.93 -7.20
N THR A 65 11.24 0.37 -7.17
CA THR A 65 9.94 0.90 -6.74
C THR A 65 9.42 2.01 -7.63
N GLY A 66 8.10 2.12 -7.75
CA GLY A 66 7.47 3.19 -8.51
C GLY A 66 7.91 3.18 -9.97
N GLU A 67 8.30 4.34 -10.49
CA GLU A 67 8.73 4.53 -11.87
C GLU A 67 10.02 3.74 -12.22
N ASN A 68 10.81 3.34 -11.22
CA ASN A 68 12.01 2.52 -11.43
C ASN A 68 11.71 1.03 -11.57
N ALA A 69 10.49 0.60 -11.30
CA ALA A 69 10.08 -0.80 -11.39
C ALA A 69 9.56 -1.15 -12.80
N THR A 70 10.32 -0.82 -13.84
CA THR A 70 9.97 -1.17 -15.23
C THR A 70 10.27 -2.63 -15.54
N GLN A 71 9.73 -3.16 -16.64
CA GLN A 71 10.06 -4.51 -17.12
C GLN A 71 11.58 -4.66 -17.34
N GLU A 72 12.16 -3.70 -18.05
CA GLU A 72 13.58 -3.69 -18.42
C GLU A 72 14.45 -3.65 -17.17
N ALA A 73 14.15 -2.76 -16.22
CA ALA A 73 14.91 -2.65 -14.97
C ALA A 73 14.86 -3.95 -14.14
N ILE A 74 13.72 -4.65 -14.14
CA ILE A 74 13.59 -5.95 -13.45
C ILE A 74 14.49 -7.00 -14.11
N TYR A 75 14.46 -7.11 -15.45
CA TYR A 75 15.31 -8.06 -16.17
C TYR A 75 16.81 -7.73 -16.01
N GLU A 76 17.20 -6.47 -16.15
CA GLU A 76 18.57 -6.01 -15.92
C GLU A 76 19.04 -6.31 -14.49
N ALA A 77 18.18 -6.15 -13.50
CA ALA A 77 18.50 -6.49 -12.12
C ALA A 77 18.72 -7.99 -11.93
N ILE A 78 17.92 -8.85 -12.56
CA ILE A 78 18.11 -10.32 -12.53
C ILE A 78 19.44 -10.69 -13.19
N ASP A 79 19.71 -10.15 -14.37
CA ASP A 79 20.95 -10.43 -15.11
C ASP A 79 22.19 -9.95 -14.32
N SER A 80 22.14 -8.76 -13.73
CA SER A 80 23.20 -8.23 -12.85
C SER A 80 23.43 -9.09 -11.59
N LEU A 81 22.37 -9.68 -11.03
CA LEU A 81 22.49 -10.60 -9.91
C LEU A 81 23.07 -11.95 -10.35
N ALA A 82 22.73 -12.43 -11.55
CA ALA A 82 23.27 -13.66 -12.12
C ALA A 82 24.81 -13.65 -12.20
N GLU A 83 25.41 -12.49 -12.51
CA GLU A 83 26.86 -12.30 -12.59
C GLU A 83 27.56 -12.40 -11.22
N ARG A 84 26.86 -12.09 -10.12
CA ARG A 84 27.44 -12.03 -8.77
C ARG A 84 27.17 -13.29 -7.94
N MET A 85 26.11 -14.01 -8.27
CA MET A 85 25.66 -15.16 -7.50
C MET A 85 26.42 -16.44 -7.85
N GLY A 86 26.87 -17.16 -6.83
CA GLY A 86 27.36 -18.53 -6.96
C GLY A 86 26.29 -19.58 -6.63
N PRO A 87 26.57 -20.88 -6.89
CA PRO A 87 25.60 -21.98 -6.70
C PRO A 87 25.03 -22.12 -5.27
N ASP A 88 25.81 -21.74 -4.25
CA ASP A 88 25.40 -21.82 -2.84
C ASP A 88 24.57 -20.63 -2.35
N SER A 89 24.41 -19.60 -3.19
CA SER A 89 23.68 -18.38 -2.84
C SER A 89 22.20 -18.70 -2.61
N THR A 90 21.52 -17.86 -1.85
CA THR A 90 20.06 -17.86 -1.69
C THR A 90 19.51 -16.63 -2.38
N PHE A 91 18.46 -16.78 -3.18
CA PHE A 91 17.82 -15.69 -3.91
C PHE A 91 16.37 -15.50 -3.47
N ILE A 92 16.06 -14.29 -3.04
CA ILE A 92 14.68 -13.85 -2.77
C ILE A 92 14.25 -12.94 -3.91
N PHE A 93 13.23 -13.35 -4.66
CA PHE A 93 12.47 -12.49 -5.53
C PHE A 93 11.18 -12.10 -4.79
N PHE A 94 11.03 -10.82 -4.45
CA PHE A 94 9.83 -10.30 -3.85
C PHE A 94 9.13 -9.36 -4.83
N TYR A 95 7.84 -9.59 -5.07
CA TYR A 95 7.04 -8.70 -5.89
C TYR A 95 5.76 -8.29 -5.16
N SER A 96 5.48 -6.99 -5.16
CA SER A 96 4.23 -6.40 -4.69
C SER A 96 3.64 -5.49 -5.74
N GLY A 97 2.45 -5.83 -6.23
CA GLY A 97 1.80 -5.16 -7.35
C GLY A 97 0.61 -5.95 -7.90
N HIS A 98 0.21 -5.67 -9.13
CA HIS A 98 -0.89 -6.35 -9.79
C HIS A 98 -0.43 -7.55 -10.61
N GLY A 99 -1.29 -8.58 -10.66
CA GLY A 99 -1.18 -9.67 -11.62
C GLY A 99 -2.38 -9.67 -12.56
N ILE A 100 -2.17 -10.06 -13.81
CA ILE A 100 -3.21 -10.13 -14.85
C ILE A 100 -3.25 -11.51 -15.51
N LEU A 101 -4.45 -11.98 -15.85
CA LEU A 101 -4.68 -13.11 -16.74
C LEU A 101 -4.53 -12.65 -18.18
N MET A 102 -3.58 -13.28 -18.89
CA MET A 102 -3.57 -13.19 -20.35
C MET A 102 -4.62 -14.14 -20.94
N PRO A 103 -5.33 -13.75 -22.03
CA PRO A 103 -6.39 -14.55 -22.64
C PRO A 103 -5.93 -15.93 -23.13
N THR A 104 -4.63 -16.10 -23.34
CA THR A 104 -4.01 -17.35 -23.82
C THR A 104 -3.80 -18.40 -22.73
N SER A 105 -4.13 -18.11 -21.47
CA SER A 105 -3.97 -19.08 -20.37
C SER A 105 -5.27 -19.44 -19.69
N ALA A 106 -5.63 -20.70 -19.85
CA ALA A 106 -6.80 -21.30 -19.21
C ALA A 106 -6.66 -21.47 -17.67
N ASN A 107 -5.47 -21.22 -17.09
CA ASN A 107 -5.10 -21.70 -15.75
C ASN A 107 -4.64 -20.61 -14.74
N GLY A 108 -5.07 -19.36 -14.87
CA GLY A 108 -4.77 -18.32 -13.87
C GLY A 108 -3.82 -17.23 -14.39
N PRO A 109 -3.51 -16.20 -13.58
CA PRO A 109 -2.79 -15.03 -14.05
C PRO A 109 -1.36 -15.40 -14.33
N THR A 110 -1.00 -15.18 -15.58
CA THR A 110 0.29 -15.52 -16.13
C THR A 110 1.29 -14.40 -15.99
N SER A 111 0.91 -13.18 -15.64
CA SER A 111 1.82 -12.04 -15.76
C SER A 111 1.73 -11.10 -14.57
N ILE A 112 2.87 -10.52 -14.18
CA ILE A 112 2.94 -9.37 -13.27
C ILE A 112 2.93 -8.07 -14.08
N VAL A 113 2.45 -6.99 -13.46
CA VAL A 113 2.36 -5.65 -14.09
C VAL A 113 3.42 -4.73 -13.47
N PRO A 114 4.54 -4.46 -14.15
CA PRO A 114 5.51 -3.44 -13.75
C PRO A 114 4.97 -2.01 -13.95
N PHE A 115 5.79 -1.00 -13.68
CA PHE A 115 5.54 0.35 -14.17
C PHE A 115 5.67 0.41 -15.69
N VAL A 116 4.69 1.07 -16.32
CA VAL A 116 4.62 1.26 -17.76
C VAL A 116 4.82 2.74 -18.07
N PRO A 117 5.98 3.13 -18.63
CA PRO A 117 6.23 4.50 -19.06
C PRO A 117 5.15 5.07 -20.00
N GLU A 118 5.05 6.39 -20.07
CA GLU A 118 4.13 7.05 -21.01
C GLU A 118 4.47 6.66 -22.46
N GLY A 119 3.44 6.36 -23.25
CA GLY A 119 3.59 5.94 -24.65
C GLY A 119 3.96 4.48 -24.89
N GLN A 120 4.19 3.67 -23.84
CA GLN A 120 4.39 2.21 -23.99
C GLN A 120 3.07 1.43 -23.91
N ASP A 121 3.04 0.30 -24.61
CA ASP A 121 1.91 -0.64 -24.63
C ASP A 121 1.94 -1.56 -23.40
N ILE A 122 0.81 -1.61 -22.69
CA ILE A 122 0.69 -2.30 -21.40
C ILE A 122 0.98 -3.80 -21.55
N LEU A 123 0.49 -4.45 -22.62
CA LEU A 123 0.66 -5.88 -22.81
C LEU A 123 2.13 -6.24 -23.00
N SER A 124 2.83 -5.51 -23.86
CA SER A 124 4.27 -5.71 -24.09
C SER A 124 5.15 -5.40 -22.87
N SER A 125 4.72 -4.49 -22.00
CA SER A 125 5.44 -4.14 -20.77
C SER A 125 5.14 -5.06 -19.59
N THR A 126 4.22 -6.04 -19.72
CA THR A 126 3.96 -7.03 -18.66
C THR A 126 5.01 -8.13 -18.66
N ILE A 127 5.32 -8.69 -17.49
CA ILE A 127 6.26 -9.81 -17.38
C ILE A 127 5.45 -11.09 -17.25
N SER A 128 5.47 -11.93 -18.28
CA SER A 128 4.87 -13.26 -18.20
C SER A 128 5.65 -14.17 -17.25
N TRP A 129 4.98 -15.18 -16.73
CA TRP A 129 5.54 -16.16 -15.83
C TRP A 129 6.62 -16.96 -16.53
N THR A 130 6.40 -17.31 -17.80
CA THR A 130 7.39 -17.99 -18.64
C THR A 130 8.65 -17.13 -18.79
N ASP A 131 8.48 -15.82 -19.02
CA ASP A 131 9.62 -14.91 -19.17
C ASP A 131 10.34 -14.73 -17.83
N LEU A 132 9.61 -14.53 -16.73
CA LEU A 132 10.19 -14.47 -15.39
C LEU A 132 10.97 -15.75 -15.06
N CYS A 133 10.40 -16.92 -15.34
CA CYS A 133 11.07 -18.21 -15.16
C CYS A 133 12.35 -18.30 -15.96
N SER A 134 12.31 -17.95 -17.26
CA SER A 134 13.49 -18.02 -18.11
C SER A 134 14.62 -17.13 -17.60
N HIS A 135 14.30 -15.96 -17.05
CA HIS A 135 15.27 -15.07 -16.41
C HIS A 135 15.81 -15.63 -15.09
N ILE A 136 14.94 -16.12 -14.21
CA ILE A 136 15.35 -16.75 -12.94
C ILE A 136 16.19 -18.01 -13.18
N GLN A 137 15.93 -18.75 -14.26
CA GLN A 137 16.72 -19.92 -14.66
C GLN A 137 18.17 -19.57 -14.99
N LYS A 138 18.47 -18.34 -15.44
CA LYS A 138 19.85 -17.88 -15.68
C LYS A 138 20.71 -17.84 -14.40
N LEU A 139 20.10 -17.69 -13.22
CA LEU A 139 20.84 -17.59 -11.96
C LEU A 139 21.55 -18.92 -11.62
N SER A 140 22.79 -18.91 -11.15
CA SER A 140 23.49 -20.16 -10.82
C SER A 140 23.01 -20.85 -9.54
N THR A 141 22.24 -20.15 -8.70
CA THR A 141 21.75 -20.64 -7.40
C THR A 141 20.79 -21.83 -7.52
N ARG A 142 20.83 -22.70 -6.51
CA ARG A 142 19.84 -23.77 -6.28
C ARG A 142 18.82 -23.45 -5.17
N LYS A 143 18.71 -22.20 -4.72
CA LYS A 143 17.86 -21.79 -3.59
C LYS A 143 17.10 -20.51 -3.95
N CYS A 144 16.03 -20.65 -4.72
CA CYS A 144 15.17 -19.56 -5.16
C CYS A 144 13.88 -19.51 -4.34
N ILE A 145 13.50 -18.31 -3.91
CA ILE A 145 12.26 -18.06 -3.17
C ILE A 145 11.51 -16.94 -3.86
N LEU A 146 10.27 -17.21 -4.24
CA LEU A 146 9.35 -16.21 -4.78
C LEU A 146 8.34 -15.83 -3.71
N LEU A 147 8.35 -14.56 -3.32
CA LEU A 147 7.42 -13.96 -2.36
C LEU A 147 6.47 -13.04 -3.14
N LEU A 148 5.25 -13.51 -3.38
CA LEU A 148 4.32 -12.88 -4.32
C LEU A 148 3.16 -12.20 -3.59
N ASN A 149 3.25 -10.88 -3.42
CA ASN A 149 2.19 -10.01 -2.93
C ASN A 149 1.40 -9.42 -4.09
N CYS A 150 0.90 -10.30 -4.96
CA CYS A 150 -0.09 -10.00 -5.98
C CYS A 150 -1.48 -10.30 -5.39
N CYS A 151 -2.48 -9.44 -5.59
CA CYS A 151 -3.84 -9.67 -5.11
C CYS A 151 -4.77 -10.17 -6.23
N TYR A 152 -5.75 -11.00 -5.88
CA TYR A 152 -6.93 -11.25 -6.70
C TYR A 152 -7.81 -10.02 -6.58
N ALA A 153 -7.84 -9.29 -7.67
CA ALA A 153 -8.83 -8.30 -7.95
C ALA A 153 -9.86 -9.05 -8.80
N GLY A 154 -10.99 -9.45 -8.22
CA GLY A 154 -12.03 -10.22 -8.90
C GLY A 154 -12.83 -9.35 -9.88
N GLY A 155 -12.11 -8.67 -10.77
CA GLY A 155 -12.60 -7.61 -11.62
C GLY A 155 -12.02 -7.74 -13.02
N VAL A 156 -12.89 -7.48 -13.99
CA VAL A 156 -12.51 -7.19 -15.36
C VAL A 156 -12.12 -5.71 -15.42
N VAL A 157 -10.99 -5.36 -16.04
CA VAL A 157 -10.56 -3.96 -16.18
C VAL A 157 -11.12 -3.37 -17.49
N PRO A 158 -12.15 -2.50 -17.46
CA PRO A 158 -12.83 -2.04 -18.68
C PRO A 158 -11.93 -1.28 -19.66
N SER A 159 -10.93 -0.55 -19.15
CA SER A 159 -9.95 0.17 -19.98
C SER A 159 -9.00 -0.75 -20.75
N LEU A 160 -8.76 -1.97 -20.27
CA LEU A 160 -8.00 -2.99 -21.01
C LEU A 160 -8.87 -3.78 -22.01
N LEU A 161 -10.19 -3.60 -21.98
CA LEU A 161 -11.14 -4.21 -22.94
C LEU A 161 -11.22 -3.45 -24.26
N SER A 162 -10.93 -2.14 -24.22
CA SER A 162 -11.43 -1.19 -25.22
C SER A 162 -10.46 -0.98 -26.38
N ASP A 163 -9.15 -1.08 -26.14
CA ASP A 163 -8.14 -0.68 -27.13
C ASP A 163 -7.47 -1.85 -27.89
N HIS A 164 -7.67 -3.10 -27.48
CA HIS A 164 -6.88 -4.25 -27.99
C HIS A 164 -7.75 -5.42 -28.46
N GLY A 165 -8.59 -5.17 -29.48
CA GLY A 165 -9.21 -6.25 -30.27
C GLY A 165 -10.33 -7.05 -29.57
N GLY A 166 -10.91 -6.55 -28.48
CA GLY A 166 -12.09 -7.14 -27.84
C GLY A 166 -11.80 -8.31 -26.89
N HIS A 167 -10.56 -8.46 -26.40
CA HIS A 167 -10.22 -9.48 -25.42
C HIS A 167 -10.40 -8.98 -23.97
N VAL A 168 -11.00 -9.83 -23.13
CA VAL A 168 -11.24 -9.55 -21.72
C VAL A 168 -10.00 -9.90 -20.90
N LEU A 169 -9.32 -8.89 -20.33
CA LEU A 169 -8.26 -9.12 -19.34
C LEU A 169 -8.88 -9.14 -17.94
N GLU A 170 -8.64 -10.24 -17.23
CA GLU A 170 -9.08 -10.43 -15.85
C GLU A 170 -7.92 -10.14 -14.89
N LEU A 171 -8.20 -9.43 -13.81
CA LEU A 171 -7.24 -9.31 -12.72
C LEU A 171 -7.21 -10.61 -11.89
N GLY A 172 -6.05 -10.95 -11.34
CA GLY A 172 -5.95 -12.18 -10.56
C GLY A 172 -4.70 -12.31 -9.69
N ASN A 173 -4.81 -13.20 -8.70
CA ASN A 173 -3.69 -13.68 -7.89
C ASN A 173 -2.77 -14.58 -8.71
N MET A 174 -1.47 -14.28 -8.77
CA MET A 174 -0.45 -15.21 -9.30
C MET A 174 -0.49 -16.52 -8.51
N HIS A 175 -1.24 -17.49 -9.04
CA HIS A 175 -1.34 -18.84 -8.56
C HIS A 175 -0.58 -19.70 -9.56
N LEU A 176 0.62 -20.09 -9.16
CA LEU A 176 1.44 -20.98 -9.96
C LEU A 176 0.89 -22.39 -9.80
N ASP A 177 0.63 -23.05 -10.91
CA ASP A 177 0.25 -24.46 -10.87
C ASP A 177 1.46 -25.35 -10.56
N LYS A 178 1.19 -26.62 -10.25
CA LYS A 178 2.25 -27.57 -9.89
C LYS A 178 3.24 -27.80 -11.02
N ASP A 179 2.81 -27.73 -12.27
CA ASP A 179 3.66 -27.96 -13.43
C ASP A 179 4.63 -26.79 -13.61
N GLN A 180 4.15 -25.55 -13.44
CA GLN A 180 4.95 -24.34 -13.43
C GLN A 180 6.01 -24.35 -12.32
N ILE A 181 5.62 -24.74 -11.10
CA ILE A 181 6.53 -24.84 -9.95
C ILE A 181 7.58 -25.92 -10.20
N GLN A 182 7.18 -27.09 -10.70
CA GLN A 182 8.12 -28.16 -11.04
C GLN A 182 9.05 -27.77 -12.18
N GLN A 183 8.56 -27.08 -13.22
CA GLN A 183 9.38 -26.63 -14.34
C GLN A 183 10.47 -25.65 -13.91
N LEU A 184 10.13 -24.68 -13.04
CA LEU A 184 11.12 -23.74 -12.51
C LEU A 184 12.04 -24.41 -11.47
N GLY A 185 11.53 -25.38 -10.72
CA GLY A 185 12.31 -26.17 -9.75
C GLY A 185 13.24 -27.21 -10.37
N LYS A 186 13.10 -27.57 -11.65
CA LYS A 186 14.00 -28.55 -12.28
C LYS A 186 15.45 -28.06 -12.23
N GLY A 187 16.28 -28.76 -11.44
CA GLY A 187 17.69 -28.43 -11.23
C GLY A 187 17.95 -27.30 -10.22
N LYS A 188 16.91 -26.77 -9.57
CA LYS A 188 16.99 -25.72 -8.55
C LYS A 188 15.96 -25.95 -7.44
N GLY A 189 16.34 -25.81 -6.18
CA GLY A 189 15.35 -25.65 -5.13
C GLY A 189 14.56 -24.37 -5.33
N LEU A 190 13.25 -24.50 -5.47
CA LEU A 190 12.30 -23.40 -5.56
C LEU A 190 11.27 -23.47 -4.43
N ALA A 191 11.01 -22.34 -3.79
CA ALA A 191 9.81 -22.11 -2.98
C ALA A 191 9.00 -20.93 -3.51
N VAL A 192 7.69 -21.03 -3.39
CA VAL A 192 6.74 -19.97 -3.72
C VAL A 192 5.83 -19.75 -2.52
N LEU A 193 5.76 -18.50 -2.06
CA LEU A 193 4.83 -18.05 -1.04
C LEU A 193 4.02 -16.88 -1.59
N SER A 194 2.73 -17.09 -1.85
CA SER A 194 1.80 -16.08 -2.34
C SER A 194 0.93 -15.53 -1.22
N SER A 195 0.57 -14.25 -1.32
CA SER A 195 -0.14 -13.53 -0.25
C SER A 195 -1.52 -14.07 0.08
N SER A 196 -2.22 -14.66 -0.89
CA SER A 196 -3.56 -15.20 -0.73
C SER A 196 -3.83 -16.34 -1.73
N ARG A 197 -4.88 -17.13 -1.50
CA ARG A 197 -5.37 -18.13 -2.47
C ARG A 197 -6.02 -17.46 -3.67
N SER A 198 -6.10 -18.17 -4.80
CA SER A 198 -6.62 -17.63 -6.08
C SER A 198 -7.97 -16.90 -6.00
N ASN A 199 -8.83 -17.23 -5.04
CA ASN A 199 -10.15 -16.63 -4.83
C ASN A 199 -10.26 -15.67 -3.63
N GLN A 200 -9.12 -15.22 -3.07
CA GLN A 200 -9.08 -14.39 -1.86
C GLN A 200 -8.39 -13.05 -2.10
N ARG A 201 -8.90 -12.01 -1.44
CA ARG A 201 -8.27 -10.68 -1.44
C ARG A 201 -7.13 -10.61 -0.43
N SER A 202 -6.16 -9.74 -0.67
CA SER A 202 -5.12 -9.42 0.32
C SER A 202 -5.42 -8.10 1.02
N TYR A 203 -5.10 -8.04 2.31
CA TYR A 203 -5.42 -6.94 3.20
C TYR A 203 -4.19 -6.09 3.48
N THR A 204 -4.42 -4.80 3.77
CA THR A 204 -3.38 -3.88 4.23
C THR A 204 -3.79 -3.26 5.56
N GLY A 205 -2.82 -3.00 6.44
CA GLY A 205 -3.02 -2.36 7.73
C GLY A 205 -2.05 -1.21 7.95
N TYR A 206 -2.27 -0.39 8.97
CA TYR A 206 -1.36 0.68 9.34
C TYR A 206 -0.37 0.21 10.40
N ARG A 207 0.84 0.77 10.39
CA ARG A 207 1.80 0.60 11.48
C ARG A 207 1.42 1.53 12.63
N GLY A 208 1.52 1.05 13.88
CA GLY A 208 0.99 1.71 15.07
C GLY A 208 1.27 3.22 15.19
N GLY A 209 0.19 3.96 15.49
CA GLY A 209 0.10 5.39 15.82
C GLY A 209 -1.37 5.71 16.20
N ARG A 210 -1.63 6.72 17.05
CA ARG A 210 -3.01 7.15 17.34
C ARG A 210 -3.69 7.60 16.04
N TRP A 211 -4.97 7.30 15.88
CA TRP A 211 -5.80 7.84 14.79
C TRP A 211 -5.55 9.35 14.65
N GLY A 212 -5.00 9.79 13.52
CA GLY A 212 -4.71 11.19 13.25
C GLY A 212 -3.30 11.70 13.56
N SER A 213 -2.34 10.89 14.02
CA SER A 213 -0.92 11.28 14.02
C SER A 213 -0.26 10.87 12.70
N SER A 214 0.12 11.84 11.87
CA SER A 214 1.00 11.65 10.70
C SER A 214 2.22 10.79 11.10
N LEU A 215 2.61 9.70 10.43
CA LEU A 215 2.59 9.37 9.01
C LEU A 215 2.11 7.92 8.78
N GLY A 216 0.79 7.68 8.73
CA GLY A 216 0.18 6.35 8.57
C GLY A 216 0.44 5.71 7.21
N LYS A 217 1.63 5.15 6.99
CA LYS A 217 1.91 4.28 5.86
C LYS A 217 1.13 2.97 6.02
N ARG A 218 0.52 2.53 4.92
CA ARG A 218 -0.12 1.21 4.83
C ARG A 218 0.86 0.19 4.30
N TYR A 219 0.76 -1.02 4.82
CA TYR A 219 1.56 -2.17 4.44
C TYR A 219 0.66 -3.40 4.30
N SER A 220 1.04 -4.34 3.44
CA SER A 220 0.35 -5.62 3.35
C SER A 220 0.51 -6.43 4.63
N VAL A 221 -0.58 -7.05 5.09
CA VAL A 221 -0.54 -7.97 6.23
C VAL A 221 0.40 -9.16 5.97
N PHE A 222 0.45 -9.59 4.71
CA PHE A 222 1.39 -10.60 4.24
C PHE A 222 2.85 -10.20 4.45
N VAL A 223 3.19 -8.96 4.11
CA VAL A 223 4.57 -8.44 4.22
C VAL A 223 4.96 -8.23 5.67
N ALA A 224 4.03 -7.80 6.53
CA ALA A 224 4.26 -7.77 7.97
C ALA A 224 4.57 -9.18 8.52
N GLY A 225 3.81 -10.19 8.12
CA GLY A 225 4.05 -11.59 8.51
C GLY A 225 5.42 -12.11 8.04
N ILE A 226 5.82 -11.80 6.80
CA ILE A 226 7.17 -12.11 6.28
C ILE A 226 8.25 -11.42 7.12
N CYS A 227 8.09 -10.13 7.40
CA CYS A 227 9.08 -9.34 8.13
C CYS A 227 9.23 -9.82 9.59
N GLU A 228 8.13 -10.19 10.27
CA GLU A 228 8.17 -10.76 11.62
C GLU A 228 8.86 -12.14 11.61
N ALA A 229 8.52 -13.00 10.65
CA ALA A 229 9.15 -14.31 10.50
C ALA A 229 10.66 -14.22 10.26
N LEU A 230 11.09 -13.39 9.29
CA LEU A 230 12.51 -13.18 8.97
C LEU A 230 13.29 -12.55 10.14
N SER A 231 12.61 -11.85 11.04
CA SER A 231 13.18 -11.30 12.27
C SER A 231 13.21 -12.32 13.43
N GLY A 232 12.80 -13.57 13.18
CA GLY A 232 12.90 -14.67 14.14
C GLY A 232 11.71 -14.82 15.08
N ALA A 233 10.52 -14.34 14.68
CA ALA A 233 9.31 -14.55 15.46
C ALA A 233 9.03 -16.06 15.65
N GLU A 234 8.67 -16.43 16.88
CA GLU A 234 8.36 -17.81 17.30
C GLU A 234 9.46 -18.85 17.11
N GLN A 235 10.67 -18.46 16.69
CA GLN A 235 11.81 -19.37 16.65
C GLN A 235 12.13 -19.88 18.06
N THR A 236 12.50 -21.16 18.20
CA THR A 236 12.80 -21.80 19.49
C THR A 236 14.20 -22.42 19.54
N GLU A 237 14.87 -22.57 18.38
CA GLU A 237 16.17 -23.24 18.26
C GLU A 237 17.33 -22.27 18.05
N ASP A 238 18.51 -22.64 18.57
CA ASP A 238 19.78 -21.91 18.47
C ASP A 238 20.48 -22.05 17.10
N GLU A 239 19.81 -22.55 16.05
CA GLU A 239 20.40 -22.67 14.69
C GLU A 239 20.80 -21.29 14.10
N GLY A 240 20.22 -20.20 14.62
CA GLY A 240 20.60 -18.82 14.31
C GLY A 240 20.10 -18.31 12.96
N TYR A 241 19.34 -19.10 12.21
CA TYR A 241 18.73 -18.71 10.93
C TYR A 241 17.25 -19.08 10.85
N VAL A 242 16.50 -18.33 10.05
CA VAL A 242 15.10 -18.61 9.66
C VAL A 242 15.11 -19.43 8.39
N THR A 243 14.37 -20.53 8.32
CA THR A 243 14.21 -21.30 7.07
C THR A 243 12.98 -20.89 6.28
N ILE A 244 12.85 -21.40 5.06
CA ILE A 244 11.65 -21.21 4.25
C ILE A 244 10.39 -21.81 4.89
N PHE A 245 10.51 -22.93 5.59
CA PHE A 245 9.37 -23.55 6.27
C PHE A 245 8.94 -22.76 7.50
N ASP A 246 9.90 -22.16 8.22
CA ASP A 246 9.61 -21.22 9.31
C ASP A 246 8.88 -20.00 8.79
N LEU A 247 9.40 -19.40 7.70
CA LEU A 247 8.81 -18.25 7.03
C LEU A 247 7.36 -18.55 6.61
N ALA A 248 7.14 -19.68 5.93
CA ALA A 248 5.82 -20.07 5.46
C ALA A 248 4.85 -20.33 6.61
N THR A 249 5.27 -21.09 7.63
CA THR A 249 4.45 -21.48 8.78
C THR A 249 4.03 -20.26 9.60
N TYR A 250 5.00 -19.39 9.92
CA TYR A 250 4.73 -18.19 10.69
C TYR A 250 3.84 -17.22 9.90
N CYS A 251 4.19 -16.95 8.64
CA CYS A 251 3.43 -16.02 7.80
C CYS A 251 1.97 -16.48 7.64
N GLN A 252 1.73 -17.76 7.38
CA GLN A 252 0.37 -18.31 7.32
C GLN A 252 -0.40 -18.11 8.63
N THR A 253 0.24 -18.40 9.77
CA THR A 253 -0.39 -18.25 11.09
C THR A 253 -0.71 -16.79 11.39
N TYR A 254 0.25 -15.89 11.16
CA TYR A 254 0.12 -14.46 11.37
C TYR A 254 -1.01 -13.87 10.52
N VAL A 255 -0.98 -14.08 9.20
CA VAL A 255 -1.96 -13.50 8.27
C VAL A 255 -3.37 -14.00 8.57
N ARG A 256 -3.53 -15.31 8.80
CA ARG A 256 -4.83 -15.89 9.14
C ARG A 256 -5.38 -15.29 10.43
N LYS A 257 -4.55 -15.18 11.47
CA LYS A 257 -4.97 -14.60 12.76
C LYS A 257 -5.32 -13.11 12.63
N ARG A 258 -4.53 -12.34 11.90
CA ARG A 258 -4.75 -10.89 11.74
C ARG A 258 -5.96 -10.55 10.87
N THR A 259 -6.26 -11.38 9.88
CA THR A 259 -7.37 -11.14 8.94
C THR A 259 -8.65 -11.87 9.30
N ASP A 260 -8.74 -12.48 10.50
CA ASP A 260 -9.88 -13.31 10.89
C ASP A 260 -10.18 -14.41 9.83
N HIS A 261 -9.12 -15.09 9.40
CA HIS A 261 -9.10 -16.14 8.38
C HIS A 261 -9.60 -15.73 6.97
N LYS A 262 -9.80 -14.44 6.69
CA LYS A 262 -10.24 -13.93 5.38
C LYS A 262 -9.15 -13.95 4.32
N GLN A 263 -7.88 -13.96 4.73
CA GLN A 263 -6.72 -14.10 3.86
C GLN A 263 -5.91 -15.33 4.30
N ILE A 264 -5.64 -16.24 3.37
CA ILE A 264 -4.84 -17.44 3.61
C ILE A 264 -3.67 -17.45 2.62
N PRO A 265 -2.43 -17.21 3.07
CA PRO A 265 -1.26 -17.34 2.21
C PRO A 265 -1.13 -18.77 1.65
N TYR A 266 -0.67 -18.87 0.41
CA TYR A 266 -0.43 -20.14 -0.28
C TYR A 266 1.07 -20.42 -0.34
N PHE A 267 1.49 -21.63 0.01
CA PHE A 267 2.89 -22.06 -0.04
C PHE A 267 3.01 -23.36 -0.82
N ASP A 268 4.01 -23.42 -1.70
CA ASP A 268 4.37 -24.62 -2.47
C ASP A 268 5.86 -24.57 -2.83
N PHE A 269 6.44 -25.72 -3.17
CA PHE A 269 7.88 -25.85 -3.42
C PHE A 269 8.21 -27.02 -4.35
N ALA A 270 9.38 -26.97 -4.99
CA ALA A 270 9.94 -28.05 -5.80
C ALA A 270 11.44 -28.20 -5.54
N ASP A 271 11.89 -29.46 -5.44
CA ASP A 271 13.30 -29.86 -5.31
C ASP A 271 14.09 -29.06 -4.24
N LEU A 272 13.44 -28.76 -3.11
CA LEU A 272 13.93 -27.82 -2.09
C LEU A 272 14.33 -28.54 -0.79
N ASP A 273 15.61 -28.41 -0.41
CA ASP A 273 16.10 -28.83 0.92
C ASP A 273 15.79 -27.78 2.01
N LYS A 274 15.97 -28.14 3.29
CA LYS A 274 15.96 -27.15 4.39
C LYS A 274 17.24 -26.30 4.30
N PHE A 275 17.10 -24.98 4.12
CA PHE A 275 18.22 -24.03 4.20
C PHE A 275 17.81 -22.72 4.88
N GLY A 276 18.79 -22.04 5.45
CA GLY A 276 18.61 -20.72 6.06
C GLY A 276 18.40 -19.63 5.01
N LEU A 277 17.36 -18.82 5.21
CA LEU A 277 17.03 -17.63 4.44
C LEU A 277 17.68 -16.39 5.02
N ALA A 278 17.72 -16.26 6.33
CA ALA A 278 18.24 -15.07 6.99
C ALA A 278 18.76 -15.45 8.37
N TYR A 279 19.75 -14.72 8.86
CA TYR A 279 19.99 -14.68 10.30
C TYR A 279 18.83 -14.00 11.00
N TYR A 280 18.64 -14.28 12.29
CA TYR A 280 17.66 -13.55 13.07
C TYR A 280 18.20 -13.16 14.44
N HIS A 281 17.65 -12.07 14.96
CA HIS A 281 17.91 -11.64 16.32
C HIS A 281 16.62 -10.98 16.85
N ARG A 282 16.20 -11.37 18.06
CA ARG A 282 14.84 -11.10 18.56
C ARG A 282 14.61 -9.66 19.02
N SER A 283 15.58 -8.77 18.87
CA SER A 283 15.60 -7.47 19.57
C SER A 283 14.64 -6.41 19.04
N HIS A 284 13.91 -6.64 17.92
CA HIS A 284 13.06 -5.62 17.29
C HIS A 284 11.70 -6.13 16.76
N LEU A 285 11.19 -7.27 17.26
CA LEU A 285 9.92 -7.83 16.79
C LEU A 285 8.72 -6.89 16.97
N SER A 286 8.69 -6.12 18.07
CA SER A 286 7.60 -5.17 18.36
C SER A 286 7.49 -4.02 17.36
N GLU A 287 8.56 -3.72 16.61
CA GLU A 287 8.56 -2.63 15.61
C GLU A 287 7.91 -3.03 14.27
N ILE A 288 7.61 -4.33 14.09
CA ILE A 288 7.15 -4.89 12.82
C ILE A 288 5.63 -5.15 12.82
N ALA A 289 4.99 -5.10 13.98
CA ALA A 289 3.57 -5.37 14.10
C ALA A 289 2.68 -4.29 13.46
N LEU A 290 1.66 -4.74 12.72
CA LEU A 290 0.56 -3.86 12.27
C LEU A 290 -0.51 -3.73 13.35
N GLY A 291 -1.24 -2.60 13.32
CA GLY A 291 -2.44 -2.37 14.11
C GLY A 291 -3.62 -3.27 13.70
N GLY A 292 -4.76 -3.12 14.38
CA GLY A 292 -6.00 -3.87 14.08
C GLY A 292 -6.85 -3.28 12.96
N ASP A 293 -6.38 -2.23 12.30
CA ASP A 293 -7.06 -1.44 11.28
C ASP A 293 -6.76 -1.96 9.87
N PHE A 294 -7.22 -3.17 9.60
CA PHE A 294 -7.10 -3.79 8.28
C PHE A 294 -8.20 -3.31 7.33
N VAL A 295 -7.82 -2.97 6.09
CA VAL A 295 -8.76 -2.59 5.04
C VAL A 295 -8.36 -3.27 3.74
N VAL A 296 -9.36 -3.72 2.98
CA VAL A 296 -9.22 -4.24 1.63
C VAL A 296 -9.09 -3.06 0.67
N PRO A 297 -8.16 -3.06 -0.30
CA PRO A 297 -8.20 -2.09 -1.40
C PRO A 297 -9.51 -2.27 -2.21
N GLU A 298 -10.41 -1.28 -2.21
CA GLU A 298 -11.70 -1.39 -2.92
C GLU A 298 -11.54 -1.26 -4.44
N GLU A 299 -11.77 -2.28 -5.27
CA GLU A 299 -11.82 -2.05 -6.72
C GLU A 299 -13.00 -1.15 -7.11
N GLY A 300 -12.73 -0.10 -7.89
CA GLY A 300 -13.78 0.73 -8.50
C GLY A 300 -14.51 1.72 -7.58
N MET A 301 -14.11 1.88 -6.32
CA MET A 301 -14.61 2.96 -5.45
C MET A 301 -13.43 3.74 -4.87
N ASP A 302 -13.18 4.91 -5.46
CA ASP A 302 -12.68 6.13 -4.82
C ASP A 302 -12.49 7.23 -5.90
N GLU A 303 -13.59 7.76 -6.43
CA GLU A 303 -13.66 9.20 -6.67
C GLU A 303 -14.45 9.82 -5.50
N LEU A 304 -13.91 9.75 -4.29
CA LEU A 304 -14.23 10.74 -3.26
C LEU A 304 -13.17 10.64 -2.17
N ILE A 305 -12.12 11.43 -2.38
CA ILE A 305 -11.36 11.99 -1.28
C ILE A 305 -12.34 12.80 -0.43
N ILE A 306 -13.03 12.16 0.51
CA ILE A 306 -13.41 12.83 1.75
C ILE A 306 -12.26 12.59 2.70
N VAL A 307 -11.27 13.49 2.63
CA VAL A 307 -10.55 13.85 3.85
C VAL A 307 -11.64 14.21 4.87
N PRO A 308 -11.70 13.64 6.08
CA PRO A 308 -12.59 14.16 7.12
C PRO A 308 -12.02 15.50 7.62
N GLN A 309 -12.02 16.51 6.75
CA GLN A 309 -11.96 17.93 7.12
C GLN A 309 -13.38 18.49 7.33
N TYR A 310 -14.42 17.78 6.89
CA TYR A 310 -15.81 18.24 7.05
C TYR A 310 -16.43 17.98 8.42
N THR A 311 -15.90 17.07 9.23
CA THR A 311 -16.33 16.96 10.64
C THR A 311 -15.82 18.12 11.48
N TYR A 312 -14.63 18.64 11.18
CA TYR A 312 -14.15 19.89 11.78
C TYR A 312 -14.92 21.09 11.25
N SER A 313 -15.24 21.15 9.96
CA SER A 313 -16.04 22.26 9.43
C SER A 313 -17.44 22.31 10.04
N MET A 314 -18.17 21.19 10.13
CA MET A 314 -19.49 21.18 10.76
C MET A 314 -19.43 21.45 12.27
N ALA A 315 -18.46 20.89 13.00
CA ALA A 315 -18.31 21.17 14.43
C ALA A 315 -17.90 22.63 14.69
N VAL A 316 -17.01 23.20 13.88
CA VAL A 316 -16.61 24.61 13.95
C VAL A 316 -17.75 25.52 13.51
N PHE A 317 -18.53 25.15 12.51
CA PHE A 317 -19.68 25.92 12.04
C PHE A 317 -20.81 25.90 13.09
N VAL A 318 -21.09 24.75 13.69
CA VAL A 318 -22.02 24.64 14.83
C VAL A 318 -21.50 25.40 16.04
N LEU A 319 -20.19 25.37 16.32
CA LEU A 319 -19.57 26.14 17.41
C LEU A 319 -19.65 27.65 17.14
N VAL A 320 -19.41 28.11 15.91
CA VAL A 320 -19.50 29.52 15.50
C VAL A 320 -20.95 30.00 15.57
N ILE A 321 -21.90 29.17 15.15
CA ILE A 321 -23.34 29.47 15.28
C ILE A 321 -23.73 29.53 16.77
N LEU A 322 -23.33 28.56 17.59
CA LEU A 322 -23.60 28.55 19.03
C LEU A 322 -22.97 29.76 19.74
N LEU A 323 -21.73 30.12 19.41
CA LEU A 323 -21.06 31.31 19.92
C LEU A 323 -21.75 32.59 19.44
N GLY A 324 -22.26 32.61 18.21
CA GLY A 324 -23.07 33.71 17.67
C GLY A 324 -24.40 33.88 18.41
N TYR A 325 -25.11 32.77 18.71
CA TYR A 325 -26.34 32.80 19.50
C TYR A 325 -26.07 33.21 20.95
N LEU A 326 -24.98 32.73 21.56
CA LEU A 326 -24.57 33.14 22.91
C LEU A 326 -24.19 34.62 22.96
N LEU A 327 -23.50 35.14 21.94
CA LEU A 327 -23.17 36.55 21.82
C LEU A 327 -24.42 37.40 21.60
N HIS A 328 -25.34 36.98 20.74
CA HIS A 328 -26.61 37.67 20.52
C HIS A 328 -27.49 37.67 21.78
N PHE A 329 -27.55 36.56 22.50
CA PHE A 329 -28.26 36.45 23.78
C PHE A 329 -27.61 37.30 24.87
N TRP A 330 -26.27 37.35 24.93
CA TRP A 330 -25.56 38.21 25.86
C TRP A 330 -25.79 39.69 25.54
N LEU A 331 -25.69 40.09 24.26
CA LEU A 331 -25.96 41.46 23.82
C LEU A 331 -27.43 41.87 24.03
N SER A 332 -28.39 40.97 23.84
CA SER A 332 -29.81 41.27 24.12
C SER A 332 -30.08 41.44 25.61
N LYS A 333 -29.37 40.70 26.48
CA LYS A 333 -29.43 40.91 27.93
C LYS A 333 -28.68 42.15 28.40
N VAL A 334 -27.56 42.52 27.77
CA VAL A 334 -26.85 43.78 28.05
C VAL A 334 -27.68 44.98 27.61
N SER A 335 -28.37 44.90 26.47
CA SER A 335 -29.30 45.95 26.02
C SER A 335 -30.53 46.07 26.94
N ALA A 336 -31.07 44.93 27.41
CA ALA A 336 -32.18 44.93 28.36
C ALA A 336 -31.80 45.45 29.76
N THR A 337 -30.54 45.29 30.19
CA THR A 337 -30.05 45.84 31.47
C THR A 337 -29.57 47.27 31.37
N THR A 338 -29.23 47.78 30.17
CA THR A 338 -28.79 49.17 29.98
C THR A 338 -29.96 50.15 29.78
N ILE A 339 -31.19 49.67 29.53
CA ILE A 339 -32.36 50.53 29.28
C ILE A 339 -33.16 50.88 30.56
N LEU A 340 -32.85 50.31 31.73
CA LEU A 340 -33.59 50.60 32.97
C LEU A 340 -32.99 51.67 33.90
N THR A 341 -31.94 52.36 33.49
CA THR A 341 -31.44 53.50 34.27
C THR A 341 -31.09 54.68 33.36
N GLN A 342 -31.85 55.76 33.57
CA GLN A 342 -31.64 57.14 33.11
C GLN A 342 -32.43 57.58 31.86
N VAL A 343 -33.69 57.97 32.11
CA VAL A 343 -34.33 59.11 31.46
C VAL A 343 -34.21 60.28 32.45
N PRO A 344 -33.65 61.45 32.05
CA PRO A 344 -34.55 62.53 31.60
C PRO A 344 -34.06 63.40 30.42
N GLU A 345 -35.07 63.75 29.62
CA GLU A 345 -35.37 65.03 28.97
C GLU A 345 -34.41 65.72 27.95
N SER A 346 -35.00 65.87 26.76
CA SER A 346 -34.88 66.97 25.77
C SER A 346 -33.96 66.78 24.56
N PRO A 347 -34.32 67.36 23.39
CA PRO A 347 -33.97 66.78 22.09
C PRO A 347 -33.12 67.74 21.24
N THR A 348 -31.85 67.41 20.99
CA THR A 348 -31.14 67.95 19.81
C THR A 348 -29.93 67.08 19.41
N LYS A 349 -30.02 66.51 18.20
CA LYS A 349 -28.95 66.07 17.26
C LYS A 349 -27.73 65.29 17.80
N ALA A 350 -27.65 64.00 17.44
CA ALA A 350 -26.41 63.21 17.31
C ALA A 350 -26.62 62.01 16.35
N PRO A 351 -25.56 61.42 15.76
CA PRO A 351 -25.57 60.82 14.42
C PRO A 351 -26.01 59.34 14.38
N GLU A 352 -26.58 58.94 13.23
CA GLU A 352 -26.82 57.54 12.88
C GLU A 352 -25.49 56.77 12.77
N PHE A 353 -25.19 55.89 13.73
CA PHE A 353 -24.24 54.80 13.55
C PHE A 353 -25.00 53.56 13.09
N GLY A 354 -25.10 53.39 11.77
CA GLY A 354 -25.74 52.24 11.13
C GLY A 354 -24.84 51.01 11.12
N ILE A 355 -25.10 50.07 12.04
CA ILE A 355 -24.52 48.70 12.02
C ILE A 355 -25.08 47.86 10.84
N GLU A 356 -26.10 48.34 10.14
CA GLU A 356 -26.73 47.65 9.01
C GLU A 356 -25.86 47.54 7.73
N LYS A 357 -24.80 48.34 7.56
CA LYS A 357 -24.02 48.33 6.29
C LYS A 357 -22.92 47.28 6.18
N VAL A 358 -22.51 46.65 7.28
CA VAL A 358 -21.40 45.66 7.24
C VAL A 358 -21.90 44.26 6.92
N VAL A 359 -23.16 43.93 7.25
CA VAL A 359 -23.73 42.59 7.03
C VAL A 359 -24.20 42.40 5.57
N THR A 360 -24.66 43.46 4.90
CA THR A 360 -25.20 43.36 3.52
C THR A 360 -24.11 43.28 2.44
N HIS A 361 -22.88 43.70 2.72
CA HIS A 361 -21.80 43.70 1.70
C HIS A 361 -21.11 42.33 1.55
N ALA A 362 -21.24 41.42 2.52
CA ALA A 362 -20.68 40.08 2.45
C ALA A 362 -21.59 39.07 1.72
N ALA A 363 -22.92 39.25 1.81
CA ALA A 363 -23.89 38.33 1.19
C ALA A 363 -23.95 38.47 -0.34
N HIS A 364 -23.78 39.68 -0.90
CA HIS A 364 -23.93 39.91 -2.34
C HIS A 364 -22.77 39.40 -3.20
N ARG A 365 -21.62 39.01 -2.62
CA ARG A 365 -20.48 38.44 -3.39
C ARG A 365 -20.57 36.94 -3.65
N PHE A 366 -21.51 36.23 -3.03
CA PHE A 366 -21.64 34.76 -3.16
C PHE A 366 -22.85 34.30 -3.99
N CYS A 367 -23.72 35.21 -4.42
CA CYS A 367 -24.91 34.89 -5.21
C CYS A 367 -24.86 35.55 -6.59
N ASP A 368 -23.77 35.34 -7.35
CA ASP A 368 -23.75 35.61 -8.79
C ASP A 368 -24.01 34.31 -9.56
N PRO A 369 -25.23 34.09 -10.08
CA PRO A 369 -25.60 32.84 -10.76
C PRO A 369 -24.90 32.65 -12.11
N ASN A 370 -24.16 33.64 -12.62
CA ASN A 370 -23.46 33.55 -13.91
C ASN A 370 -22.00 33.06 -13.81
N ARG A 371 -21.48 32.73 -12.61
CA ARG A 371 -20.08 32.31 -12.42
C ARG A 371 -19.84 30.83 -12.15
N TYR A 372 -20.88 30.05 -11.84
CA TYR A 372 -20.76 28.60 -11.66
C TYR A 372 -22.02 27.90 -12.16
N VAL A 373 -22.00 27.48 -13.42
CA VAL A 373 -22.96 26.50 -13.94
C VAL A 373 -22.15 25.32 -14.47
N SER A 374 -21.98 24.32 -13.61
CA SER A 374 -21.71 22.95 -14.05
C SER A 374 -23.08 22.30 -14.34
N PRO A 375 -23.26 21.57 -15.45
CA PRO A 375 -24.55 20.96 -15.77
C PRO A 375 -24.83 19.83 -14.77
N GLY A 376 -25.85 20.01 -13.92
CA GLY A 376 -26.33 18.96 -13.02
C GLY A 376 -26.72 19.39 -11.61
N LEU A 377 -26.58 20.67 -11.23
CA LEU A 377 -27.10 21.12 -9.94
C LEU A 377 -28.60 21.43 -10.04
N ASP A 378 -29.39 20.68 -9.27
CA ASP A 378 -30.83 20.80 -9.18
C ASP A 378 -31.23 22.19 -8.67
N THR A 379 -32.19 22.82 -9.35
CA THR A 379 -32.55 24.22 -9.16
C THR A 379 -33.19 24.47 -7.78
N GLU A 380 -33.70 23.42 -7.14
CA GLU A 380 -34.23 23.46 -5.77
C GLU A 380 -33.17 23.74 -4.71
N ILE A 381 -31.94 23.24 -4.86
CA ILE A 381 -30.89 23.40 -3.85
C ILE A 381 -30.40 24.86 -3.80
N VAL A 382 -30.37 25.53 -4.96
CA VAL A 382 -29.94 26.93 -5.07
C VAL A 382 -30.97 27.87 -4.41
N ASN A 383 -32.26 27.57 -4.54
CA ASN A 383 -33.33 28.38 -3.92
C ASN A 383 -33.32 28.25 -2.38
N LEU A 384 -33.08 27.04 -1.87
CA LEU A 384 -33.00 26.79 -0.44
C LEU A 384 -31.82 27.52 0.23
N LEU A 385 -30.69 27.64 -0.47
CA LEU A 385 -29.49 28.32 0.01
C LEU A 385 -29.58 29.85 -0.06
N CYS A 386 -30.40 30.39 -0.97
CA CYS A 386 -30.57 31.84 -1.14
C CYS A 386 -31.77 32.40 -0.35
N GLY A 387 -32.48 31.57 0.43
CA GLY A 387 -33.62 31.99 1.24
C GLY A 387 -34.80 32.54 0.45
N ARG A 388 -35.10 31.94 -0.72
CA ARG A 388 -36.31 32.22 -1.51
C ARG A 388 -37.31 31.07 -1.41
#